data_AF-J7M4I6-F1
#
_entry.id   AF-J7M4I6-F1
#
_cell.length_a   1.000
_cell.length_b   1.000
_cell.length_c   1.000
_cell.angle_alpha   90.00
_cell.angle_beta   90.00
_cell.angle_gamma   90.00
#
_symmetry.space_group_name_H-M   'P 1'
#
loop_
_entity.id
_entity.type
_entity.pdbx_description
1 polymer ?
#
loop_
_entity_poly.entity_id
_entity_poly.type
_entity_poly.pdbx_seq_one_letter_code
_entity_poly.pdbx_strand_id
1 'polypeptide(L)'
;MDTEAFLKNVPSIKSKFIELSKKNGALLFGEFRLNSGLMSNTFFNSGILADAESFDLMTDLLVAKLIEEKVEFDAFFGCPYKVGYSPLSM
;
A
#
# COMPACT_ATOMS: atom_id res chain seq x y z
N MET A 1 -6.15 21.32 -9.04
CA MET A 1 -6.45 20.43 -7.90
C MET A 1 -6.23 21.25 -6.65
N ASP A 2 -7.22 21.31 -5.77
CA ASP A 2 -7.03 21.94 -4.46
C ASP A 2 -6.26 20.97 -3.57
N THR A 3 -4.97 21.25 -3.39
CA THR A 3 -4.06 20.42 -2.62
C THR A 3 -4.45 20.36 -1.15
N GLU A 4 -4.93 21.44 -0.56
CA GLU A 4 -5.34 21.45 0.85
C GLU A 4 -6.61 20.62 1.06
N ALA A 5 -7.60 20.76 0.18
CA ALA A 5 -8.81 19.95 0.23
C ALA A 5 -8.50 18.46 0.01
N PHE A 6 -7.58 18.13 -0.90
CA PHE A 6 -7.12 16.76 -1.12
C PHE A 6 -6.45 16.17 0.13
N LEU A 7 -5.46 16.87 0.71
CA LEU A 7 -4.74 16.40 1.88
C LEU A 7 -5.66 16.18 3.09
N LYS A 8 -6.69 17.03 3.26
CA LYS A 8 -7.72 16.84 4.30
C LYS A 8 -8.50 15.53 4.14
N ASN A 9 -8.59 14.98 2.93
CA ASN A 9 -9.30 13.73 2.65
C ASN A 9 -8.43 12.46 2.79
N VAL A 10 -7.09 12.61 2.86
CA VAL A 10 -6.14 11.48 2.92
C VAL A 10 -6.43 10.48 4.05
N PRO A 11 -6.83 10.88 5.28
CA PRO A 11 -7.19 9.91 6.31
C PRO A 11 -8.35 8.99 5.93
N SER A 12 -9.32 9.51 5.17
CA SER A 12 -10.45 8.74 4.64
C SER A 12 -9.99 7.73 3.58
N ILE A 13 -9.16 8.19 2.64
CA ILE A 13 -8.55 7.35 1.59
C ILE A 13 -7.74 6.22 2.23
N LYS A 14 -6.93 6.53 3.25
CA LYS A 14 -6.13 5.55 3.99
C LYS A 14 -7.00 4.49 4.66
N SER A 15 -8.10 4.91 5.30
CA SER A 15 -9.04 4.00 5.94
C SER A 15 -9.69 3.05 4.92
N LYS A 16 -10.12 3.58 3.77
CA LYS A 16 -10.64 2.79 2.66
C LYS A 16 -9.62 1.78 2.13
N PHE A 17 -8.37 2.20 1.94
CA PHE A 17 -7.29 1.33 1.46
C PHE A 17 -7.00 0.17 2.43
N ILE A 18 -7.00 0.42 3.74
CA ILE A 18 -6.80 -0.62 4.76
C ILE A 18 -7.96 -1.62 4.77
N GLU A 19 -9.21 -1.14 4.72
CA GLU A 19 -10.38 -2.04 4.68
C GLU A 19 -10.44 -2.85 3.39
N LEU A 20 -10.13 -2.24 2.23
CA LEU A 20 -10.03 -2.94 0.96
C LEU A 20 -8.91 -4.00 1.00
N SER A 21 -7.76 -3.66 1.60
CA SER A 21 -6.64 -4.60 1.77
C SER A 21 -7.03 -5.81 2.62
N LYS A 22 -7.78 -5.60 3.70
CA LYS A 22 -8.31 -6.70 4.52
C LYS A 22 -9.32 -7.54 3.74
N LYS A 23 -10.27 -6.89 3.09
CA LYS A 23 -11.35 -7.54 2.31
C LYS A 23 -10.78 -8.42 1.20
N ASN A 24 -9.77 -7.94 0.48
CA ASN A 24 -9.17 -8.67 -0.63
C ASN A 24 -8.16 -9.75 -0.16
N GLY A 25 -7.86 -9.82 1.14
CA GLY A 25 -6.84 -10.73 1.69
C GLY A 25 -5.40 -10.26 1.48
N ALA A 26 -5.21 -9.01 1.04
CA ALA A 26 -3.90 -8.38 0.92
C ALA A 26 -3.28 -8.05 2.28
N LEU A 27 -4.10 -7.78 3.31
CA LEU A 27 -3.67 -7.56 4.69
C LEU A 27 -4.29 -8.61 5.62
N LEU A 28 -3.43 -9.40 6.26
CA LEU A 28 -3.83 -10.47 7.18
C LEU A 28 -3.26 -10.20 8.58
N PHE A 29 -4.00 -10.64 9.60
CA PHE A 29 -3.60 -10.62 11.01
C PHE A 29 -3.50 -12.06 11.53
N GLY A 30 -2.45 -12.36 12.31
CA GLY A 30 -2.12 -13.71 12.74
C GLY A 30 -0.61 -13.85 12.90
N GLU A 31 -0.10 -15.06 13.14
CA GLU A 31 1.35 -15.29 13.26
C GLU A 31 1.93 -15.74 11.92
N PHE A 32 2.86 -14.95 11.38
CA PHE A 32 3.53 -15.22 10.11
C PHE A 32 5.03 -15.24 10.30
N ARG A 33 5.68 -16.28 9.75
CA ARG A 33 7.14 -16.30 9.62
C ARG A 33 7.54 -15.68 8.28
N LEU A 34 8.24 -14.55 8.34
CA LEU A 34 8.74 -13.84 7.16
C LEU A 34 9.95 -14.57 6.55
N ASN A 35 10.28 -14.25 5.30
CA ASN A 35 11.46 -14.81 4.62
C ASN A 35 12.79 -14.48 5.31
N SER A 36 12.82 -13.40 6.10
CA SER A 36 13.95 -13.06 6.98
C SER A 36 14.07 -13.97 8.21
N GLY A 37 13.09 -14.84 8.45
CA GLY A 37 12.95 -15.67 9.65
C GLY A 37 12.27 -14.98 10.82
N LEU A 38 11.98 -13.68 10.73
CA LEU A 38 11.27 -12.91 11.77
C LEU A 38 9.80 -13.33 11.87
N MET A 39 9.28 -13.35 13.10
CA MET A 39 7.85 -13.51 13.36
C MET A 39 7.16 -12.15 13.29
N SER A 40 6.00 -12.11 12.62
CA SER A 40 5.16 -10.93 12.49
C SER A 40 3.71 -11.26 12.82
N ASN A 41 3.03 -10.33 13.50
CA ASN A 41 1.60 -10.44 13.81
C ASN A 41 0.70 -10.00 12.63
N THR A 42 1.33 -9.57 11.53
CA THR A 42 0.65 -9.11 10.32
C THR A 42 1.41 -9.56 9.08
N PHE A 43 0.69 -9.78 8.00
CA PHE A 43 1.26 -10.05 6.69
C PHE A 43 0.58 -9.18 5.64
N PHE A 44 1.37 -8.56 4.75
CA PHE A 44 0.86 -7.71 3.69
C PHE A 44 1.41 -8.16 2.32
N ASN A 45 0.52 -8.52 1.41
CA ASN A 45 0.82 -8.88 0.04
C ASN A 45 0.14 -7.93 -0.94
N SER A 46 0.91 -6.97 -1.43
CA SER A 46 0.43 -6.01 -2.43
C SER A 46 0.13 -6.64 -3.79
N GLY A 47 0.61 -7.84 -4.10
CA GLY A 47 0.32 -8.51 -5.37
C GLY A 47 -1.15 -8.87 -5.56
N ILE A 48 -1.92 -8.89 -4.46
CA ILE A 48 -3.37 -9.09 -4.46
C ILE A 48 -4.11 -7.79 -4.88
N LEU A 49 -3.50 -6.62 -4.69
CA LEU A 49 -4.05 -5.29 -4.98
C LEU A 49 -3.82 -4.91 -6.45
N ALA A 50 -4.31 -5.73 -7.38
CA ALA A 50 -4.08 -5.57 -8.82
C ALA A 50 -5.30 -5.01 -9.59
N ASP A 51 -6.38 -4.68 -8.89
CA ASP A 51 -7.59 -4.06 -9.47
C ASP A 51 -7.49 -2.52 -9.48
N ALA A 52 -8.37 -1.89 -10.28
CA ALA A 52 -8.36 -0.44 -10.47
C ALA A 52 -8.64 0.34 -9.17
N GLU A 53 -9.58 -0.12 -8.33
CA GLU A 53 -9.94 0.57 -7.08
C GLU A 53 -8.75 0.56 -6.11
N SER A 54 -8.08 -0.58 -5.98
CA SER A 54 -6.87 -0.72 -5.17
C SER A 54 -5.74 0.19 -5.65
N PHE A 55 -5.55 0.28 -6.98
CA PHE A 55 -4.50 1.10 -7.57
C PHE A 55 -4.75 2.60 -7.39
N ASP A 56 -6.00 3.05 -7.56
CA ASP A 56 -6.39 4.45 -7.38
C ASP A 56 -6.12 4.90 -5.95
N LEU A 57 -6.60 4.13 -4.96
CA LEU A 57 -6.38 4.43 -3.54
C LEU A 57 -4.89 4.44 -3.17
N MET A 58 -4.10 3.49 -3.68
CA MET A 58 -2.66 3.44 -3.44
C MET A 58 -1.94 4.65 -4.05
N THR A 59 -2.33 5.04 -5.27
CA THR A 59 -1.73 6.17 -5.99
C THR A 59 -2.04 7.49 -5.29
N ASP A 60 -3.28 7.69 -4.84
CA ASP A 60 -3.67 8.86 -4.06
C ASP A 60 -2.83 9.00 -2.78
N LEU A 61 -2.60 7.88 -2.07
CA LEU A 61 -1.75 7.88 -0.87
C LEU A 61 -0.29 8.20 -1.19
N LEU A 62 0.24 7.71 -2.32
CA LEU A 62 1.59 8.02 -2.75
C LEU A 62 1.74 9.50 -3.12
N VAL A 63 0.79 10.05 -3.90
CA VAL A 63 0.76 11.47 -4.28
C VAL A 63 0.66 12.36 -3.04
N ALA A 64 -0.19 12.01 -2.08
CA ALA A 64 -0.29 12.73 -0.82
C ALA A 64 1.07 12.78 -0.10
N LYS A 65 1.81 11.67 -0.04
CA LYS A 65 3.14 11.66 0.58
C LYS A 65 4.16 12.51 -0.14
N LEU A 66 4.19 12.47 -1.47
CA LEU A 66 5.10 13.32 -2.25
C LEU A 66 4.84 14.81 -2.01
N ILE A 67 3.56 15.20 -1.91
CA ILE A 67 3.15 16.58 -1.63
C ILE A 67 3.52 16.98 -0.19
N GLU A 68 3.19 16.16 0.80
CA GLU A 68 3.46 16.44 2.22
C GLU A 68 4.96 16.59 2.50
N GLU A 69 5.77 15.72 1.91
CA GLU A 69 7.23 15.70 2.07
C GLU A 69 7.93 16.73 1.17
N LYS A 70 7.18 17.41 0.28
CA LYS A 70 7.69 18.38 -0.69
C LYS A 70 8.88 17.81 -1.48
N VAL A 71 8.74 16.56 -1.92
CA VAL A 71 9.80 15.87 -2.67
C VAL A 71 9.92 16.52 -4.04
N GLU A 72 11.10 17.06 -4.35
CA GLU A 72 11.44 17.52 -5.69
C GLU A 72 11.97 16.35 -6.52
N PHE A 73 11.47 16.20 -7.75
CA PHE A 73 11.90 15.15 -8.66
C PHE A 73 11.64 15.57 -10.11
N ASP A 74 12.46 15.06 -11.03
CA ASP A 74 12.32 15.30 -12.47
C ASP A 74 11.65 14.13 -13.20
N ALA A 75 11.65 12.94 -12.59
CA ALA A 75 11.11 11.72 -13.19
C ALA A 75 10.70 10.69 -12.13
N PHE A 76 9.75 9.83 -12.50
CA PHE A 76 9.41 8.62 -11.76
C PHE A 76 10.07 7.39 -12.41
N PHE A 77 10.70 6.55 -11.59
CA PHE A 77 11.29 5.28 -12.03
C PHE A 77 10.53 4.10 -11.43
N GLY A 78 9.95 3.26 -12.28
CA GLY A 78 9.35 2.00 -11.88
C GLY A 78 10.33 0.85 -12.09
N CYS A 79 10.68 0.13 -11.03
CA CYS A 79 11.48 -1.09 -11.17
C CYS A 79 10.69 -2.17 -11.95
N PRO A 80 11.33 -2.92 -12.87
CA PRO A 80 10.66 -3.97 -13.61
C PRO A 80 10.29 -5.12 -12.69
N TYR A 81 8.98 -5.41 -12.63
CA TYR A 81 8.33 -6.40 -11.77
C TYR A 81 8.49 -6.14 -10.27
N LYS A 82 7.44 -6.46 -9.51
CA LYS A 82 7.52 -6.58 -8.06
C LYS A 82 7.75 -8.05 -7.73
N VAL A 83 8.77 -8.38 -6.96
CA VAL A 83 8.97 -9.77 -6.49
C VAL A 83 7.81 -10.12 -5.57
N GLY A 84 6.93 -11.01 -6.01
CA GLY A 84 5.82 -11.53 -5.23
C GLY A 84 6.30 -12.61 -4.28
N TYR A 85 5.88 -12.52 -3.01
CA TYR A 85 6.15 -13.54 -2.01
C TYR A 85 4.84 -14.02 -1.41
N SER A 86 4.66 -15.34 -1.39
CA SER A 86 3.61 -15.98 -0.59
C SER A 86 4.17 -16.25 0.80
N PRO A 87 3.42 -16.03 1.89
CA PRO A 87 3.85 -16.48 3.19
C PRO A 87 3.93 -18.01 3.16
N LEU A 88 4.98 -18.58 3.75
CA LEU A 88 4.98 -19.99 4.12
C LEU A 88 4.07 -20.11 5.35
N SER A 89 2.81 -20.47 5.15
CA SER A 89 1.96 -20.88 6.27
C SER A 89 2.50 -22.19 6.84
N MET A 90 2.76 -22.23 8.15
CA MET A 90 2.85 -23.51 8.87
C MET A 90 1.48 -24.17 8.92
#